data_AF-A0AAE0L0W9-F1
#
_entry.id   AF-A0AAE0L0W9-F1
#
_cell.length_a   1.000
_cell.length_b   1.000
_cell.length_c   1.000
_cell.angle_alpha   90.00
_cell.angle_beta   90.00
_cell.angle_gamma   90.00
#
_symmetry.space_group_name_H-M   'P 1'
#
loop_
_entity.id
_entity.type
_entity.pdbx_description
1 polymer ?
#
loop_
_entity_poly.entity_id
_entity_poly.type
_entity_poly.pdbx_seq_one_letter_code
_entity_poly.pdbx_strand_id
1 'polypeptide(L)'
;MSQLITAYEQILQTAISEDALGPYDPFEEPEGPADRIFVNELRCLGVNCSYSCVKAMPDAFRFDEETQRARCTSRRFNDDEDLEYTLWQTVGQCPERCIHYVTKAQLDILQLELQKAIDGMSPIDQVEYSLYELLAKAAYENGRERVPKRQPRKSSKWVDFY
;
A
#
# COMPACT_ATOMS: atom_id res chain seq x y z
N MET A 1 -12.61 26.78 4.16
CA MET A 1 -11.46 25.89 4.37
C MET A 1 -11.54 25.18 5.73
N SER A 2 -12.65 24.49 6.05
CA SER A 2 -12.84 23.90 7.39
C SER A 2 -13.61 22.57 7.39
N GLN A 3 -13.98 22.03 6.21
CA GLN A 3 -14.63 20.71 6.11
C GLN A 3 -13.64 19.57 5.78
N LEU A 4 -12.39 19.93 5.43
CA LEU A 4 -11.32 19.00 5.06
C LEU A 4 -10.72 18.28 6.28
N ILE A 5 -10.62 18.98 7.42
CA ILE A 5 -10.10 18.40 8.66
C ILE A 5 -11.15 17.46 9.28
N THR A 6 -12.43 17.81 9.14
CA THR A 6 -13.53 17.11 9.80
C THR A 6 -13.75 15.70 9.26
N ALA A 7 -13.60 15.49 7.95
CA ALA A 7 -13.75 14.16 7.35
C ALA A 7 -12.61 13.21 7.76
N TYR A 8 -11.37 13.73 7.83
CA TYR A 8 -10.20 12.99 8.30
C TYR A 8 -10.34 12.57 9.77
N GLU A 9 -10.73 13.51 10.63
CA GLU A 9 -10.98 13.25 12.05
C GLU A 9 -12.09 12.21 12.24
N GLN A 10 -13.17 12.28 11.46
CA GLN A 10 -14.29 11.33 11.54
C GLN A 10 -13.92 9.91 11.10
N ILE A 11 -13.06 9.75 10.09
CA ILE A 11 -12.57 8.44 9.65
C ILE A 11 -11.68 7.82 10.72
N LEU A 12 -10.80 8.62 11.34
CA LEU A 12 -9.99 8.16 12.49
C LEU A 12 -10.86 7.77 13.69
N GLN A 13 -11.90 8.54 14.00
CA GLN A 13 -12.79 8.28 15.14
C GLN A 13 -13.75 7.10 14.93
N THR A 14 -14.12 6.78 13.69
CA THR A 14 -15.02 5.65 13.39
C THR A 14 -14.28 4.35 13.14
N ALA A 15 -13.00 4.39 12.76
CA ALA A 15 -12.18 3.22 12.53
C ALA A 15 -11.56 2.63 13.81
N ILE A 16 -11.50 3.41 14.90
CA ILE A 16 -10.70 3.08 16.07
C ILE A 16 -11.51 3.44 17.32
N SER A 17 -11.92 2.44 18.12
CA SER A 17 -12.28 2.69 19.52
C SER A 17 -11.10 3.40 20.18
N GLU A 18 -11.33 4.58 20.76
CA GLU A 18 -10.33 5.53 21.30
C GLU A 18 -9.27 4.92 22.26
N ASP A 19 -9.36 3.64 22.61
CA ASP A 19 -8.44 2.92 23.49
C ASP A 19 -7.36 2.05 22.79
N ALA A 20 -7.37 1.89 21.45
CA ALA A 20 -6.51 0.89 20.78
C ALA A 20 -5.24 1.44 20.09
N LEU A 21 -5.21 2.70 19.67
CA LEU A 21 -3.99 3.40 19.25
C LEU A 21 -3.96 4.74 20.00
N GLY A 22 -2.85 5.04 20.68
CA GLY A 22 -2.63 6.37 21.26
C GLY A 22 -2.52 7.47 20.18
N PRO A 23 -1.92 8.64 20.45
CA PRO A 23 -1.80 9.78 19.51
C PRO A 23 -0.90 9.51 18.29
N TYR A 24 -0.72 8.25 17.91
CA TYR A 24 0.18 7.74 16.91
C TYR A 24 -0.58 7.46 15.62
N ASP A 25 -0.29 8.25 14.58
CA ASP A 25 -0.84 8.08 13.25
C ASP A 25 0.16 7.33 12.36
N PRO A 26 -0.14 6.07 11.96
CA PRO A 26 0.80 5.25 11.16
C PRO A 26 1.03 5.78 9.74
N PHE A 27 0.25 6.78 9.29
CA PHE A 27 0.44 7.46 8.00
C PHE A 27 1.25 8.75 8.11
N GLU A 28 1.57 9.23 9.33
CA GLU A 28 2.47 10.35 9.58
C GLU A 28 3.82 9.85 10.14
N GLU A 29 3.76 8.91 11.08
CA GLU A 29 4.93 8.23 11.65
C GLU A 29 4.76 6.72 11.44
N PRO A 30 5.35 6.13 10.38
CA PRO A 30 5.26 4.70 10.16
C PRO A 30 6.03 3.92 11.22
N GLU A 31 5.47 2.78 11.66
CA GLU A 31 6.03 1.95 12.75
C GLU A 31 7.31 1.19 12.40
N GLY A 32 7.73 1.27 11.13
CA GLY A 32 8.91 0.60 10.60
C GLY A 32 8.80 0.37 9.09
N PRO A 33 9.50 -0.65 8.55
CA PRO A 33 9.60 -0.82 7.11
C PRO A 33 8.27 -1.23 6.48
N ALA A 34 8.01 -0.69 5.29
CA ALA A 34 6.86 -1.06 4.46
C ALA A 34 7.09 -2.43 3.78
N ASP A 35 7.00 -3.49 4.59
CA ASP A 35 7.24 -4.89 4.22
C ASP A 35 5.95 -5.67 3.89
N ARG A 36 4.79 -5.01 3.99
CA ARG A 36 3.49 -5.59 3.69
C ARG A 36 2.98 -5.13 2.34
N ILE A 37 2.07 -5.93 1.78
CA ILE A 37 1.44 -5.65 0.50
C ILE A 37 -0.04 -5.43 0.70
N PHE A 38 -0.52 -4.27 0.28
CA PHE A 38 -1.93 -3.97 0.12
C PHE A 38 -2.32 -4.04 -1.36
N VAL A 39 -3.47 -4.65 -1.66
CA VAL A 39 -4.07 -4.62 -3.00
C VAL A 39 -5.38 -3.85 -2.93
N ASN A 40 -5.48 -2.76 -3.68
CA ASN A 40 -6.71 -1.99 -3.80
C ASN A 40 -7.69 -2.71 -4.73
N GLU A 41 -8.65 -3.43 -4.17
CA GLU A 41 -9.63 -4.21 -4.93
C GLU A 41 -10.56 -3.34 -5.79
N LEU A 42 -10.78 -2.07 -5.41
CA LEU A 42 -11.63 -1.15 -6.19
C LEU A 42 -11.03 -0.82 -7.56
N ARG A 43 -9.70 -0.83 -7.67
CA ARG A 43 -8.97 -0.58 -8.94
C ARG A 43 -8.44 -1.84 -9.60
N CYS A 44 -8.44 -2.97 -8.90
CA CYS A 44 -7.90 -4.22 -9.43
C CYS A 44 -8.73 -4.72 -10.63
N LEU A 45 -8.08 -5.10 -11.73
CA LEU A 45 -8.76 -5.72 -12.88
C LEU A 45 -9.16 -7.18 -12.63
N GLY A 46 -8.66 -7.80 -11.56
CA GLY A 46 -8.97 -9.17 -11.19
C GLY A 46 -8.52 -10.19 -12.23
N VAL A 47 -9.33 -11.23 -12.45
CA VAL A 47 -9.07 -12.31 -13.42
C VAL A 47 -8.86 -11.82 -14.86
N ASN A 48 -9.34 -10.62 -15.19
CA ASN A 48 -9.20 -10.00 -16.51
C ASN A 48 -7.88 -9.25 -16.71
N CYS A 49 -7.00 -9.21 -15.70
CA CYS A 49 -5.71 -8.53 -15.80
C CYS A 49 -4.75 -9.28 -16.75
N SER A 50 -4.20 -8.57 -17.75
CA SER A 50 -3.18 -9.12 -18.67
C SER A 50 -1.87 -9.46 -17.95
N TYR A 51 -1.46 -8.63 -17.00
CA TYR A 51 -0.32 -8.86 -16.11
C TYR A 51 -0.82 -9.30 -14.73
N SER A 52 -1.31 -10.54 -14.66
CA SER A 52 -1.90 -11.10 -13.45
C SER A 52 -0.84 -11.36 -12.37
N CYS A 53 -0.94 -10.65 -11.23
CA CYS A 53 -0.10 -10.87 -10.05
C CYS A 53 -0.28 -12.27 -9.44
N VAL A 54 -1.49 -12.83 -9.50
CA VAL A 54 -1.78 -14.21 -9.04
C VAL A 54 -1.05 -15.25 -9.90
N LYS A 55 -0.93 -15.02 -11.22
CA LYS A 55 -0.15 -15.92 -12.09
C LYS A 55 1.36 -15.74 -11.92
N ALA A 56 1.80 -14.51 -11.69
CA ALA A 56 3.22 -14.21 -11.50
C ALA A 56 3.75 -14.76 -10.17
N MET A 57 2.95 -14.70 -9.10
CA MET A 57 3.35 -15.13 -7.77
C MET A 57 2.17 -15.77 -7.01
N PRO A 58 1.81 -17.03 -7.31
CA PRO A 58 0.63 -17.69 -6.75
C PRO A 58 0.71 -17.96 -5.24
N ASP A 59 1.92 -18.02 -4.69
CA ASP A 59 2.13 -18.19 -3.23
C ASP A 59 1.79 -16.91 -2.44
N ALA A 60 1.90 -15.75 -3.11
CA ALA A 60 1.74 -14.43 -2.52
C ALA A 60 0.34 -13.85 -2.72
N PHE A 61 -0.27 -14.13 -3.87
CA PHE A 61 -1.55 -13.56 -4.28
C PHE A 61 -2.56 -14.64 -4.63
N ARG A 62 -3.81 -14.39 -4.28
CA ARG A 62 -4.96 -15.22 -4.66
C ARG A 62 -6.08 -14.34 -5.18
N PHE A 63 -6.95 -14.87 -6.03
CA PHE A 63 -8.21 -14.21 -6.34
C PHE A 63 -9.21 -14.42 -5.20
N ASP A 64 -9.85 -13.34 -4.78
CA ASP A 64 -11.02 -13.40 -3.91
C ASP A 64 -12.18 -14.11 -4.63
N GLU A 65 -12.91 -14.94 -3.91
CA GLU A 65 -13.97 -15.78 -4.50
C GLU A 65 -15.21 -14.95 -4.86
N GLU A 66 -15.49 -13.89 -4.10
CA GLU A 66 -16.67 -13.04 -4.28
C GLU A 66 -16.38 -11.91 -5.27
N THR A 67 -15.29 -11.17 -5.06
CA THR A 67 -14.97 -9.98 -5.87
C THR A 67 -14.21 -10.33 -7.15
N GLN A 68 -13.65 -11.54 -7.26
CA GLN A 68 -12.75 -11.96 -8.34
C GLN A 68 -11.55 -11.02 -8.52
N ARG A 69 -11.21 -10.23 -7.49
CA ARG A 69 -10.06 -9.32 -7.45
C ARG A 69 -8.88 -9.99 -6.76
N ALA A 70 -7.68 -9.50 -7.03
CA ALA A 70 -6.49 -10.05 -6.39
C ALA A 70 -6.40 -9.58 -4.93
N ARG A 71 -6.02 -10.49 -4.03
CA ARG A 71 -5.71 -10.22 -2.63
C ARG A 71 -4.34 -10.82 -2.30
N CYS A 72 -3.58 -10.13 -1.44
CA CYS A 72 -2.32 -10.66 -0.94
C CYS A 72 -2.57 -11.58 0.26
N THR A 73 -2.06 -12.81 0.21
CA THR A 73 -2.17 -13.82 1.28
C THR A 73 -0.90 -13.92 2.13
N SER A 74 0.25 -13.56 1.56
CA SER A 74 1.52 -13.63 2.27
C SER A 74 1.68 -12.48 3.27
N ARG A 75 2.18 -12.82 4.47
CA ARG A 75 2.37 -11.87 5.57
C ARG A 75 3.67 -11.08 5.43
N ARG A 76 4.80 -11.69 5.08
CA ARG A 76 6.11 -11.01 5.00
C ARG A 76 6.94 -11.63 3.89
N PHE A 77 7.68 -10.80 3.18
CA PHE A 77 8.47 -11.21 2.01
C PHE A 77 9.99 -11.08 2.20
N ASN A 78 10.44 -10.70 3.40
CA ASN A 78 11.86 -10.37 3.66
C ASN A 78 12.74 -11.60 3.97
N ASP A 79 12.22 -12.82 3.87
CA ASP A 79 12.94 -14.03 4.30
C ASP A 79 13.62 -14.78 3.13
N ASP A 80 13.33 -14.42 1.87
CA ASP A 80 13.85 -15.07 0.66
C ASP A 80 14.11 -14.02 -0.45
N GLU A 81 15.39 -13.86 -0.84
CA GLU A 81 15.83 -12.83 -1.80
C GLU A 81 15.22 -12.98 -3.20
N ASP A 82 15.05 -14.22 -3.67
CA ASP A 82 14.50 -14.49 -5.01
C ASP A 82 12.98 -14.19 -5.05
N LEU A 83 12.29 -14.44 -3.94
CA LEU A 83 10.89 -14.09 -3.77
C LEU A 83 10.70 -12.57 -3.61
N GLU A 84 11.59 -11.86 -2.90
CA GLU A 84 11.55 -10.39 -2.79
C GLU A 84 11.68 -9.74 -4.17
N TYR A 85 12.61 -10.21 -5.00
CA TYR A 85 12.78 -9.68 -6.36
C TYR A 85 11.55 -9.91 -7.23
N THR A 86 11.01 -11.12 -7.22
CA THR A 86 9.81 -11.48 -8.01
C THR A 86 8.60 -10.67 -7.56
N LEU A 87 8.44 -10.45 -6.25
CA LEU A 87 7.40 -9.58 -5.71
C LEU A 87 7.57 -8.15 -6.20
N TRP A 88 8.77 -7.58 -6.09
CA TRP A 88 9.04 -6.22 -6.54
C TRP A 88 8.70 -6.02 -8.02
N GLN A 89 9.06 -6.97 -8.88
CA GLN A 89 8.67 -6.96 -10.28
C GLN A 89 7.15 -7.03 -10.43
N THR A 90 6.48 -7.92 -9.72
CA THR A 90 5.02 -8.12 -9.79
C THR A 90 4.26 -6.85 -9.39
N VAL A 91 4.69 -6.18 -8.31
CA VAL A 91 4.13 -4.90 -7.88
C VAL A 91 4.33 -3.83 -8.96
N GLY A 92 5.54 -3.73 -9.52
CA GLY A 92 5.89 -2.73 -10.53
C GLY A 92 5.21 -2.93 -11.91
N GLN A 93 4.80 -4.15 -12.24
CA GLN A 93 4.15 -4.49 -13.52
C GLN A 93 2.63 -4.37 -13.48
N CYS A 94 2.02 -4.03 -12.33
CA CYS A 94 0.58 -3.87 -12.24
C CYS A 94 0.11 -2.67 -13.10
N PRO A 95 -0.76 -2.89 -14.12
CA PRO A 95 -1.15 -1.84 -15.06
C PRO A 95 -1.96 -0.72 -14.41
N GLU A 96 -2.85 -1.09 -13.48
CA GLU A 96 -3.68 -0.15 -12.70
C GLU A 96 -2.96 0.40 -11.46
N ARG A 97 -1.72 -0.05 -11.20
CA ARG A 97 -0.94 0.30 -10.00
C ARG A 97 -1.71 0.09 -8.69
N CYS A 98 -2.53 -0.96 -8.62
CA CYS A 98 -3.38 -1.23 -7.48
C CYS A 98 -2.67 -2.01 -6.35
N ILE A 99 -1.35 -2.23 -6.44
CA ILE A 99 -0.57 -3.00 -5.45
C ILE A 99 0.44 -2.06 -4.79
N HIS A 100 0.45 -2.00 -3.47
CA HIS A 100 1.19 -1.02 -2.70
C HIS A 100 1.99 -1.66 -1.56
N TYR A 101 3.21 -1.16 -1.34
CA TYR A 101 4.01 -1.49 -0.15
C TYR A 101 3.58 -0.60 1.01
N VAL A 102 3.21 -1.21 2.13
CA VAL A 102 2.70 -0.54 3.33
C VAL A 102 3.26 -1.16 4.60
N THR A 103 3.18 -0.46 5.72
CA THR A 103 3.46 -1.04 7.05
C THR A 103 2.30 -1.91 7.50
N LYS A 104 2.43 -2.61 8.64
CA LYS A 104 1.36 -3.47 9.14
C LYS A 104 0.18 -2.65 9.65
N ALA A 105 0.40 -1.60 10.46
CA ALA A 105 -0.69 -0.72 10.90
C ALA A 105 -1.40 -0.02 9.74
N GLN A 106 -0.65 0.44 8.72
CA GLN A 106 -1.24 1.00 7.51
C GLN A 106 -2.09 -0.04 6.77
N LEU A 107 -1.62 -1.28 6.65
CA LEU A 107 -2.37 -2.37 6.00
C LEU A 107 -3.71 -2.60 6.69
N ASP A 108 -3.72 -2.70 8.02
CA ASP A 108 -4.92 -2.98 8.81
C ASP A 108 -5.98 -1.88 8.59
N ILE A 109 -5.57 -0.61 8.56
CA ILE A 109 -6.46 0.54 8.30
C ILE A 109 -6.97 0.53 6.86
N LEU A 110 -6.11 0.31 5.87
CA LEU A 110 -6.49 0.28 4.46
C LEU A 110 -7.46 -0.87 4.16
N GLN A 111 -7.26 -2.04 4.78
CA GLN A 111 -8.18 -3.17 4.66
C GLN A 111 -9.54 -2.86 5.26
N LEU A 112 -9.58 -2.23 6.45
CA LEU A 112 -10.83 -1.81 7.08
C LEU A 112 -11.58 -0.81 6.20
N GLU A 113 -10.88 0.17 5.65
CA GLU A 113 -11.48 1.18 4.79
C GLU A 113 -12.01 0.57 3.49
N LEU A 114 -11.25 -0.32 2.85
CA LEU A 114 -11.68 -1.08 1.68
C LEU A 114 -12.93 -1.92 1.98
N GLN A 115 -12.97 -2.58 3.14
CA GLN A 115 -14.07 -3.46 3.52
C GLN A 115 -15.40 -2.70 3.63
N LYS A 116 -15.38 -1.42 4.05
CA LYS A 116 -16.59 -0.56 4.06
C LYS A 116 -17.24 -0.44 2.68
N ALA A 117 -16.46 -0.40 1.60
CA ALA A 117 -16.98 -0.39 0.24
C ALA A 117 -17.52 -1.77 -0.19
N ILE A 118 -16.80 -2.84 0.15
CA ILE A 118 -17.19 -4.22 -0.19
C ILE A 118 -18.51 -4.59 0.50
N ASP A 119 -18.65 -4.27 1.79
CA ASP A 119 -19.86 -4.53 2.58
C ASP A 119 -21.02 -3.58 2.23
N GLY A 120 -20.80 -2.60 1.35
CA GLY A 120 -21.79 -1.60 0.98
C GLY A 120 -22.15 -0.62 2.11
N MET A 121 -21.32 -0.53 3.16
CA MET A 121 -21.50 0.38 4.30
C MET A 121 -21.19 1.84 3.92
N SER A 122 -20.37 2.05 2.91
CA SER A 122 -19.99 3.38 2.42
C SER A 122 -19.99 3.42 0.90
N PRO A 123 -20.34 4.56 0.27
CA PRO A 123 -20.33 4.67 -1.18
C PRO A 123 -18.91 4.54 -1.72
N ILE A 124 -18.77 3.81 -2.83
CA ILE A 124 -17.48 3.44 -3.43
C ILE A 124 -16.61 4.68 -3.70
N ASP A 125 -17.18 5.76 -4.24
CA ASP A 125 -16.45 6.98 -4.57
C ASP A 125 -15.77 7.63 -3.35
N GLN A 126 -16.42 7.57 -2.17
CA GLN A 126 -15.86 8.12 -0.94
C GLN A 126 -14.71 7.27 -0.42
N VAL A 127 -14.89 5.94 -0.43
CA VAL A 127 -13.85 4.99 -0.01
C VAL A 127 -12.66 5.05 -0.97
N GLU A 128 -12.90 5.15 -2.27
CA GLU A 128 -11.85 5.28 -3.27
C GLU A 128 -11.01 6.56 -3.04
N TYR A 129 -11.66 7.69 -2.76
CA TYR A 129 -10.97 8.93 -2.42
C TYR A 129 -10.14 8.81 -1.14
N SER A 130 -10.73 8.22 -0.09
CA SER A 130 -10.08 7.97 1.20
C SER A 130 -8.83 7.08 1.04
N LEU A 131 -8.96 5.96 0.33
CA LEU A 131 -7.85 5.06 0.01
C LEU A 131 -6.77 5.77 -0.81
N TYR A 132 -7.14 6.60 -1.79
CA TYR A 132 -6.18 7.35 -2.58
C TYR A 132 -5.33 8.29 -1.70
N GLU A 133 -5.96 9.02 -0.78
CA GLU A 133 -5.26 9.92 0.13
C GLU A 133 -4.31 9.15 1.07
N LEU A 134 -4.81 8.10 1.73
CA LEU A 134 -4.02 7.28 2.65
C LEU A 134 -2.84 6.61 1.95
N LEU A 135 -3.04 6.08 0.74
CA LEU A 135 -1.97 5.47 -0.05
C LEU A 135 -0.94 6.50 -0.52
N ALA A 136 -1.36 7.72 -0.85
CA ALA A 136 -0.44 8.80 -1.21
C ALA A 136 0.45 9.19 -0.01
N LYS A 137 -0.14 9.34 1.18
CA LYS A 137 0.60 9.58 2.43
C LYS A 137 1.56 8.44 2.74
N ALA A 138 1.08 7.20 2.73
CA ALA A 138 1.91 6.02 2.96
C ALA A 138 3.09 5.95 1.97
N ALA A 139 2.86 6.18 0.68
CA ALA A 139 3.92 6.15 -0.33
C ALA A 139 5.01 7.21 -0.08
N TYR A 140 4.62 8.38 0.44
CA TYR A 140 5.54 9.46 0.79
C TYR A 140 6.34 9.13 2.06
N GLU A 141 5.65 8.73 3.14
CA GLU A 141 6.28 8.47 4.43
C GLU A 141 7.13 7.20 4.45
N ASN A 142 6.64 6.11 3.83
CA ASN A 142 7.38 4.85 3.76
C ASN A 142 8.68 4.96 2.94
N GLY A 143 8.83 6.02 2.16
CA GLY A 143 10.06 6.34 1.42
C GLY A 143 11.16 6.93 2.29
N ARG A 144 10.85 7.49 3.47
CA ARG A 144 11.80 8.21 4.33
C ARG A 144 12.87 7.30 4.94
N GLU A 145 12.50 6.08 5.29
CA GLU A 145 13.42 5.10 5.88
C GLU A 145 14.25 4.33 4.84
N ARG A 146 13.98 4.49 3.54
CA ARG A 146 14.72 3.77 2.49
C ARG A 146 16.14 4.32 2.40
N VAL A 147 17.05 3.70 3.15
CA VAL A 147 18.49 3.89 2.96
C VAL A 147 18.81 3.51 1.51
N PRO A 148 19.40 4.41 0.70
CA PRO A 148 19.70 4.09 -0.68
C PRO A 148 20.63 2.88 -0.75
N LYS A 149 20.17 1.79 -1.37
CA LYS A 149 20.93 0.52 -1.54
C LYS A 149 22.29 0.73 -2.22
N ARG A 150 22.48 1.84 -2.96
CA ARG A 150 23.76 2.26 -3.52
C ARG A 150 24.21 3.57 -2.90
N GLN A 151 25.36 3.54 -2.25
CA GLN A 151 26.07 4.78 -1.94
C GLN A 151 26.57 5.41 -3.24
N PRO A 152 26.34 6.71 -3.48
CA PRO A 152 26.86 7.38 -4.66
C PRO A 152 28.39 7.26 -4.67
N ARG A 153 28.95 6.75 -5.76
CA ARG A 153 30.40 6.73 -5.95
C ARG A 153 30.86 8.19 -6.06
N LYS A 154 31.55 8.69 -5.04
CA LYS A 154 32.21 10.00 -5.11
C LYS A 154 33.37 9.87 -6.10
N SER A 155 33.21 10.35 -7.33
CA SER A 155 34.34 10.55 -8.23
C SER A 155 35.09 11.80 -7.78
N SER A 156 36.37 11.65 -7.45
CA SER A 156 37.30 12.78 -7.21
C SER A 156 37.79 13.43 -8.51
N LYS A 157 37.37 12.92 -9.66
CA LYS A 157 37.77 13.41 -10.98
C LYS A 157 36.83 14.54 -11.39
N TRP A 158 37.38 15.75 -11.50
CA TRP A 158 36.68 16.92 -12.03
C TRP A 158 36.29 16.66 -13.49
N VAL A 159 35.06 17.04 -13.85
CA VAL A 159 34.60 17.02 -15.23
C VAL A 159 35.01 18.35 -15.85
N ASP A 160 35.97 18.32 -16.78
CA ASP A 160 36.37 19.51 -17.53
C ASP A 160 35.24 19.85 -18.51
N PHE A 161 34.54 20.96 -18.26
CA PHE A 161 33.63 21.56 -19.22
C PHE A 161 34.46 22.44 -20.17
N TYR A 162 34.48 22.08 -21.45
CA TYR A 162 35.07 22.88 -22.54
C TYR A 162 34.03 23.81 -23.16
#